data_AF-A0A5C5TAH5-F1
#
_entry.id   AF-A0A5C5TAH5-F1
#
_cell.length_a   1.000
_cell.length_b   1.000
_cell.length_c   1.000
_cell.angle_alpha   90.00
_cell.angle_beta   90.00
_cell.angle_gamma   90.00
#
_symmetry.space_group_name_H-M   'P 1'
#
loop_
_entity.id
_entity.type
_entity.pdbx_description
1 polymer ?
#
loop_
_entity_poly.entity_id
_entity_poly.type
_entity_poly.pdbx_seq_one_letter_code
_entity_poly.pdbx_strand_id
1 'polypeptide(L)' 'MAQKKASLACVDCGSRNYSIGLSSNPKMTRLEVNKFCKHCKKYTLHKETR' A
#
# COMPACT_ATOMS: atom_id res chain seq x y z
N MET A 1 -11.75 -13.97 -13.60
CA MET A 1 -11.04 -12.68 -13.72
C MET A 1 -10.05 -12.59 -12.56
N ALA A 2 -8.75 -12.49 -12.83
CA ALA A 2 -7.74 -12.45 -11.77
C ALA A 2 -7.89 -11.14 -10.97
N GLN A 3 -8.16 -11.25 -9.66
CA GLN A 3 -8.14 -10.08 -8.78
C GLN A 3 -6.75 -9.46 -8.80
N LYS A 4 -6.65 -8.21 -9.27
CA LYS A 4 -5.41 -7.44 -9.17
C LYS A 4 -5.14 -7.17 -7.68
N LYS A 5 -3.99 -7.62 -7.19
CA LYS A 5 -3.53 -7.33 -5.83
C LYS A 5 -2.40 -6.32 -5.96
N ALA A 6 -2.51 -5.21 -5.24
CA ALA A 6 -1.43 -4.24 -5.11
C ALA A 6 -0.85 -4.29 -3.71
N SER A 7 0.44 -4.01 -3.56
CA SER A 7 1.11 -3.96 -2.26
C SER A 7 1.25 -2.51 -1.79
N LEU A 8 1.09 -2.23 -0.50
CA LEU A 8 1.39 -0.91 0.08
C LEU A 8 2.80 -0.94 0.68
N ALA A 9 3.68 -0.11 0.12
CA ALA A 9 5.04 0.10 0.62
C ALA A 9 5.09 1.33 1.53
N CYS A 10 5.75 1.21 2.67
CA CYS A 10 6.03 2.38 3.50
C CYS A 10 7.00 3.34 2.82
N VAL A 11 6.77 4.65 2.95
CA VAL A 11 7.65 5.70 2.42
C VAL A 11 9.01 5.75 3.14
N ASP A 12 9.05 5.47 4.45
CA ASP A 12 10.28 5.57 5.25
C ASP A 12 11.14 4.30 5.17
N CYS A 13 10.50 3.12 5.35
CA CYS A 13 11.19 1.83 5.46
C CYS A 13 11.21 1.05 4.14
N GLY A 14 10.43 1.44 3.12
CA GLY A 14 10.27 0.68 1.87
C GLY A 14 9.58 -0.69 2.01
N SER A 15 9.28 -1.11 3.24
CA SER A 15 8.70 -2.43 3.53
C SER A 15 7.28 -2.52 2.97
N ARG A 16 7.00 -3.60 2.25
CA ARG A 16 5.66 -3.93 1.73
C ARG A 16 4.94 -4.80 2.75
N ASN A 17 4.14 -4.19 3.61
CA ASN A 17 3.49 -4.87 4.75
C ASN A 17 2.00 -5.17 4.53
N TYR A 18 1.38 -4.54 3.53
CA TYR A 18 -0.05 -4.70 3.30
C TYR A 18 -0.32 -4.99 1.83
N SER A 19 -1.31 -5.84 1.57
CA SER A 19 -1.80 -6.14 0.24
C SER A 19 -3.25 -5.69 0.15
N ILE A 20 -3.56 -4.86 -0.84
CA ILE A 20 -4.92 -4.42 -1.13
C ILE A 20 -5.45 -5.13 -2.38
N GLY A 21 -6.71 -5.53 -2.33
CA GLY A 21 -7.43 -5.94 -3.52
C GLY A 21 -7.83 -4.69 -4.32
N LEU A 22 -7.33 -4.56 -5.54
CA LEU A 22 -7.80 -3.56 -6.47
C LEU A 22 -9.13 -4.01 -7.04
N SER A 23 -10.15 -3.15 -6.93
CA SER A 23 -11.40 -3.34 -7.66
C SER A 23 -11.19 -3.10 -9.15
N SER A 24 -12.01 -3.70 -10.01
CA SER A 24 -11.90 -3.59 -11.47
C SER A 24 -12.00 -2.15 -12.01
N ASN A 25 -12.41 -1.19 -11.17
CA ASN A 25 -12.39 0.23 -11.50
C ASN A 25 -11.03 0.82 -11.14
N PRO A 26 -10.16 1.14 -12.12
CA PRO A 26 -8.88 1.76 -11.82
C PRO A 26 -9.12 3.13 -11.19
N LYS A 27 -8.81 3.28 -9.90
CA LYS A 27 -8.66 4.60 -9.31
C LYS A 27 -7.45 5.25 -10.00
N MET A 28 -7.64 6.39 -10.64
CA MET A 28 -6.54 7.15 -11.26
C MET A 28 -5.51 7.64 -10.24
N THR A 29 -5.91 7.73 -8.96
CA THR A 29 -5.05 8.15 -7.86
C THR A 29 -4.43 6.95 -7.16
N ARG A 30 -3.10 6.99 -6.99
CA ARG A 30 -2.36 6.05 -6.16
C ARG A 30 -2.92 6.07 -4.74
N LEU A 31 -3.19 4.90 -4.15
CA LEU A 31 -3.67 4.84 -2.78
C LEU A 31 -2.52 5.22 -1.82
N GLU A 32 -2.74 6.23 -0.98
CA GLU A 32 -1.86 6.57 0.13
C GLU A 32 -2.62 6.37 1.45
N VAL A 33 -2.06 5.57 2.36
CA VAL A 33 -2.72 5.20 3.61
C VAL A 33 -1.74 5.41 4.77
N ASN A 34 -2.19 6.10 5.81
CA ASN A 34 -1.39 6.22 7.04
C ASN A 34 -1.56 4.93 7.88
N LYS A 35 -0.49 4.12 7.94
CA LYS A 35 -0.47 2.84 8.68
C LYS A 35 0.80 2.73 9.49
N PHE A 36 0.76 1.89 10.51
CA PHE A 36 1.90 1.61 11.36
C PHE A 36 2.93 0.76 10.61
N CYS A 37 4.16 1.26 10.37
CA CYS A 37 5.27 0.43 9.89
C CYS A 37 5.88 -0.30 11.10
N LYS A 38 5.81 -1.64 11.12
CA LYS A 38 6.42 -2.47 12.17
C LYS A 38 7.95 -2.27 12.26
N HIS A 39 8.61 -1.95 11.15
CA HIS A 39 10.04 -1.68 11.11
C HIS A 39 10.39 -0.31 11.71
N CYS A 40 9.61 0.73 11.39
CA CYS A 40 9.83 2.08 11.93
C CYS A 40 9.22 2.29 13.33
N LYS A 41 8.35 1.37 13.79
CA LYS A 41 7.56 1.48 15.04
C LYS A 41 6.77 2.79 15.16
N LYS A 42 6.36 3.37 14.04
CA LYS A 42 5.60 4.63 13.97
C LYS A 42 4.58 4.56 12.84
N TYR A 43 3.57 5.44 12.91
CA TYR A 43 2.61 5.63 11.81
C TYR A 43 3.27 6.41 10.69
N THR A 44 3.24 5.84 9.50
CA THR A 44 3.89 6.38 8.30
C THR A 44 2.94 6.27 7.12
N LEU A 45 3.13 7.14 6.15
CA LEU A 45 2.46 7.01 4.86
C LEU A 45 2.96 5.76 4.15
N HIS A 46 2.00 4.92 3.75
CA HIS A 46 2.23 3.79 2.88
C HIS A 46 1.59 4.09 1.53
N LYS A 47 2.36 3.91 0.46
CA LYS A 47 1.94 4.16 -0.92
C LYS A 47 1.76 2.85 -1.66
N GLU A 48 0.76 2.83 -2.52
CA GLU A 48 0.54 1.71 -3.43
C GLU A 48 1.73 1.49 -4.37
N THR A 49 2.18 0.25 -4.41
CA THR A 49 3.26 -0.28 -5.24
C THR A 49 2.74 -1.51 -5.97
N ARG A 50 2.67 -1.40 -7.31
CA ARG A 50 2.22 -2.36 -8.34
C ARG A 50 1.11 -3.35 -7.97
#